data_AF-A0AAE9J0K8-F1
#
_entry.id   AF-A0AAE9J0K8-F1
#
_cell.length_a   1.000
_cell.length_b   1.000
_cell.length_c   1.000
_cell.angle_alpha   90.00
_cell.angle_beta   90.00
_cell.angle_gamma   90.00
#
_symmetry.space_group_name_H-M   'P 1'
#
loop_
_entity.id
_entity.type
_entity.pdbx_description
1 polymer ?
#
loop_
_entity_poly.entity_id
_entity_poly.type
_entity_poly.pdbx_seq_one_letter_code
_entity_poly.pdbx_strand_id
1 'polypeptide(L)'
;MIRYFLQGLILLIFIERLQLCQRPRKPYKISSMLKFTSQEQNLLIFMAIMLILRGEPMFHKCREEEIGCELYYPARQAGSLSRDAQVFRLLFCLVSLVTANFTVFKLYGSSENQARKSESIRILSAVSWILIAVIMLHSVFTSLVNDTNRANLTAQILLIASVACGIVSWREKNLSICAHFLLMPIYLLFGDGLTPAVITFIALSVMICNFVPKNSLPSVIALLIPFGFYHLGHSPVISSIPWHAAFVGIPGGAALRILPAIFVLVHLNFSAISPIFVISNSLDSSSQQSSLRLTETLILMTIRATFSCLAASIHRRHLMVWKIFAPKFIFECILTIAFFLTANLFSIFRKLKEWNNERRREKIQ
;
A
#
# COMPACT_ATOMS: atom_id res chain seq x y z
N MET A 1 -9.53 -1.45 17.67
CA MET A 1 -10.53 -2.51 17.39
C MET A 1 -10.21 -3.30 16.13
N ILE A 2 -10.23 -2.69 14.92
CA ILE A 2 -9.97 -3.40 13.65
C ILE A 2 -8.64 -4.18 13.65
N ARG A 3 -7.56 -3.57 14.17
CA ARG A 3 -6.26 -4.21 14.38
C ARG A 3 -6.36 -5.55 15.11
N TYR A 4 -7.07 -5.59 16.24
CA TYR A 4 -7.21 -6.80 17.05
C TYR A 4 -8.03 -7.88 16.35
N PHE A 5 -9.07 -7.48 15.60
CA PHE A 5 -9.86 -8.41 14.82
C PHE A 5 -9.02 -9.03 13.69
N LEU A 6 -8.22 -8.22 13.00
CA LEU A 6 -7.31 -8.68 11.95
C LEU A 6 -6.22 -9.62 12.53
N GLN A 7 -5.64 -9.27 13.68
CA GLN A 7 -4.70 -10.13 14.41
C GLN A 7 -5.33 -11.47 14.82
N GLY A 8 -6.55 -11.45 15.36
CA GLY A 8 -7.29 -12.65 15.73
C GLY A 8 -7.60 -13.56 14.54
N LEU A 9 -8.02 -12.97 13.42
CA LEU A 9 -8.30 -13.72 12.19
C LEU A 9 -7.03 -14.37 11.61
N ILE A 10 -5.91 -13.64 11.59
CA ILE A 10 -4.63 -14.15 11.10
C ILE A 10 -4.08 -15.24 12.04
N LEU A 11 -4.25 -15.07 13.36
CA LEU A 11 -3.92 -16.10 14.34
C LEU A 11 -4.75 -17.37 14.13
N LEU A 12 -6.06 -17.24 13.89
CA LEU A 12 -6.92 -18.39 13.63
C LEU A 12 -6.48 -19.14 12.36
N ILE A 13 -6.18 -18.42 11.28
CA ILE A 13 -5.64 -19.00 10.04
C ILE A 13 -4.30 -19.70 10.29
N PHE A 14 -3.44 -19.11 11.11
CA PHE A 14 -2.17 -19.72 11.48
C PHE A 14 -2.37 -21.02 12.28
N ILE A 15 -3.28 -21.03 13.26
CA ILE A 15 -3.62 -22.22 14.06
C ILE A 15 -4.22 -23.31 13.17
N GLU A 16 -5.15 -22.98 12.27
CA GLU A 16 -5.74 -23.94 11.33
C GLU A 16 -4.66 -24.57 10.44
N ARG A 17 -3.72 -23.75 9.92
CA ARG A 17 -2.57 -24.25 9.16
C ARG A 17 -1.68 -25.17 9.99
N LEU A 18 -1.42 -24.85 11.26
CA LEU A 18 -0.66 -25.73 12.17
C LEU A 18 -1.39 -27.06 12.43
N GLN A 19 -2.72 -27.04 12.56
CA GLN A 19 -3.53 -28.24 12.80
C GLN A 19 -3.60 -29.16 11.58
N LEU A 20 -3.66 -28.60 10.37
CA LEU A 20 -3.66 -29.36 9.11
C LEU A 20 -2.30 -30.01 8.81
N CYS A 21 -1.21 -29.49 9.41
CA CYS A 21 0.09 -30.12 9.36
C CYS A 21 0.09 -31.38 10.25
N GLN A 22 -0.01 -32.56 9.62
CA GLN A 22 -0.01 -33.87 10.27
C GLN A 22 1.09 -34.01 11.36
N ARG A 23 0.71 -34.47 12.55
CA ARG A 23 1.64 -34.91 13.60
C ARG A 23 2.61 -35.96 12.99
N PRO A 24 3.93 -35.81 13.11
CA PRO A 24 4.87 -36.78 12.55
C PRO A 24 4.70 -38.14 13.23
N ARG A 25 4.32 -39.16 12.47
CA ARG A 25 4.07 -40.54 12.95
C ARG A 25 5.31 -41.45 13.00
N LYS A 26 6.52 -40.99 12.65
CA LYS A 26 7.73 -41.84 12.53
C LYS A 26 9.03 -41.10 12.86
N PRO A 27 10.12 -41.81 13.25
CA PRO A 27 11.38 -41.18 13.63
C PRO A 27 12.05 -40.48 12.43
N TYR A 28 12.75 -39.39 12.74
CA TYR A 28 13.22 -38.36 11.82
C TYR A 28 14.18 -38.86 10.73
N LYS A 29 13.92 -38.47 9.47
CA LYS A 29 14.88 -38.54 8.35
C LYS A 29 15.28 -37.11 7.97
N ILE A 30 16.54 -36.87 7.63
CA ILE A 30 17.07 -35.53 7.29
C ILE A 30 16.29 -34.84 6.15
N SER A 31 15.67 -35.59 5.23
CA SER A 31 14.78 -35.03 4.20
C SER A 31 13.46 -34.44 4.73
N SER A 32 13.05 -34.74 5.97
CA SER A 32 11.93 -34.08 6.64
C SER A 32 12.29 -32.72 7.23
N MET A 33 13.57 -32.38 7.35
CA MET A 33 14.03 -31.06 7.81
C MET A 33 13.68 -29.97 6.78
N LEU A 34 13.73 -30.26 5.46
CA LEU A 34 13.33 -29.31 4.42
C LEU A 34 11.82 -28.97 4.45
N LYS A 35 10.96 -29.94 4.82
CA LYS A 35 9.53 -29.68 5.06
C LYS A 35 9.28 -28.87 6.34
N PHE A 36 10.20 -28.96 7.31
CA PHE A 36 10.21 -28.11 8.50
C PHE A 36 10.72 -26.68 8.17
N THR A 37 11.60 -26.51 7.19
CA THR A 37 12.08 -25.19 6.75
C THR A 37 10.97 -24.33 6.12
N SER A 38 9.96 -24.92 5.46
CA SER A 38 8.78 -24.15 5.02
C SER A 38 7.86 -23.75 6.17
N GLN A 39 7.94 -24.44 7.31
CA GLN A 39 7.23 -24.08 8.55
C GLN A 39 7.87 -22.85 9.21
N GLU A 40 9.21 -22.76 9.22
CA GLU A 40 9.95 -21.56 9.65
C GLU A 40 9.59 -20.34 8.81
N GLN A 41 9.46 -20.48 7.49
CA GLN A 41 9.06 -19.36 6.61
C GLN A 41 7.64 -18.85 6.90
N ASN A 42 6.67 -19.75 7.09
CA ASN A 42 5.30 -19.34 7.45
C ASN A 42 5.24 -18.69 8.84
N LEU A 43 6.04 -19.19 9.80
CA LEU A 43 6.17 -18.57 11.12
C LEU A 43 6.79 -17.17 11.02
N LEU A 44 7.86 -17.00 10.24
CA LEU A 44 8.49 -15.69 10.02
C LEU A 44 7.53 -14.71 9.36
N ILE A 45 6.77 -15.14 8.34
CA ILE A 45 5.74 -14.33 7.70
C ILE A 45 4.65 -13.94 8.71
N PHE A 46 4.16 -14.89 9.50
CA PHE A 46 3.18 -14.62 10.55
C PHE A 46 3.72 -13.61 11.57
N MET A 47 4.93 -13.79 12.09
CA MET A 47 5.54 -12.89 13.06
C MET A 47 5.72 -11.48 12.50
N ALA A 48 6.16 -11.36 11.25
CA ALA A 48 6.30 -10.08 10.58
C ALA A 48 4.95 -9.39 10.33
N ILE A 49 3.90 -10.14 9.93
CA ILE A 49 2.52 -9.61 9.85
C ILE A 49 2.09 -9.06 11.21
N MET A 50 2.27 -9.83 12.28
CA MET A 50 1.87 -9.42 13.63
C MET A 50 2.63 -8.19 14.12
N LEU A 51 3.93 -8.10 13.80
CA LEU A 51 4.78 -6.95 14.10
C LEU A 51 4.29 -5.68 13.38
N ILE A 52 4.04 -5.76 12.07
CA ILE A 52 3.55 -4.61 11.30
C ILE A 52 2.18 -4.16 11.81
N LEU A 53 1.25 -5.10 12.07
CA LEU A 53 -0.06 -4.77 12.62
C LEU A 53 0.05 -4.07 13.99
N ARG A 54 1.03 -4.44 14.80
CA ARG A 54 1.29 -3.81 16.11
C ARG A 54 1.98 -2.45 15.98
N GLY A 55 2.63 -2.17 14.85
CA GLY A 55 3.30 -0.89 14.56
C GLY A 55 2.37 0.26 14.19
N GLU A 56 1.07 0.02 13.96
CA GLU A 56 0.07 1.05 13.60
C GLU A 56 0.09 2.31 14.51
N PRO A 57 0.24 2.23 15.85
CA PRO A 57 0.31 3.41 16.71
C PRO A 57 1.39 4.43 16.33
N MET A 58 2.48 3.99 15.67
CA MET A 58 3.56 4.90 15.25
C MET A 58 3.11 5.91 14.19
N PHE A 59 2.09 5.57 13.41
CA PHE A 59 1.54 6.41 12.35
C PHE A 59 0.16 6.96 12.70
N HIS A 60 -0.32 6.69 13.91
CA HIS A 60 -1.65 7.08 14.34
C HIS A 60 -1.77 8.60 14.44
N LYS A 61 -2.83 9.15 13.85
CA LYS A 61 -3.16 10.56 13.94
C LYS A 61 -4.19 10.78 15.04
N CYS A 62 -3.75 11.42 16.12
CA CYS A 62 -4.60 11.73 17.27
C CYS A 62 -5.84 12.53 16.86
N ARG A 63 -6.95 12.21 17.51
CA ARG A 63 -8.19 13.00 17.41
C ARG A 63 -8.25 14.01 18.53
N GLU A 64 -8.93 15.12 18.28
CA GLU A 64 -9.20 16.17 19.27
C GLU A 64 -9.93 15.65 20.53
N GLU A 65 -10.64 14.52 20.41
CA GLU A 65 -11.40 13.91 21.52
C GLU A 65 -10.58 12.91 22.34
N GLU A 66 -9.39 12.53 21.88
CA GLU A 66 -8.54 11.57 22.58
C GLU A 66 -7.71 12.31 23.63
N ILE A 67 -8.12 12.16 24.89
CA ILE A 67 -7.44 12.78 26.03
C ILE A 67 -6.07 12.12 26.21
N GLY A 68 -5.01 12.94 26.23
CA GLY A 68 -3.63 12.46 26.41
C GLY A 68 -3.04 11.76 25.19
N CYS A 69 -3.60 11.94 24.00
CA CYS A 69 -3.02 11.40 22.78
C CYS A 69 -1.83 12.25 22.30
N GLU A 70 -0.64 11.66 22.31
CA GLU A 70 0.54 12.26 21.70
C GLU A 70 0.86 11.60 20.36
N LEU A 71 0.98 12.41 19.31
CA LEU A 71 1.45 11.95 18.01
C LEU A 71 2.92 11.52 18.12
N TYR A 72 3.27 10.39 17.51
CA TYR A 72 4.66 10.00 17.34
C TYR A 72 5.37 10.87 16.28
N TYR A 73 6.69 10.96 16.35
CA TYR A 73 7.52 11.79 15.46
C TYR A 73 7.21 11.63 13.95
N PRO A 74 6.96 10.42 13.41
CA PRO A 74 6.64 10.26 11.99
C PRO A 74 5.30 10.90 11.57
N ALA A 75 4.32 10.95 12.48
CA ALA A 75 2.97 11.47 12.22
C ALA A 75 2.82 12.98 12.53
N ARG A 76 3.78 13.59 13.25
CA ARG A 76 3.79 15.03 13.54
C ARG A 76 4.11 15.86 12.29
N GLN A 77 3.66 17.11 12.27
CA GLN A 77 4.01 18.05 11.20
C GLN A 77 5.48 18.44 11.31
N ALA A 78 6.22 18.47 10.18
CA ALA A 78 7.67 18.70 10.18
C ALA A 78 8.10 19.93 11.00
N GLY A 79 7.37 21.04 10.89
CA GLY A 79 7.67 22.29 11.59
C GLY A 79 7.52 22.26 13.12
N SER A 80 6.85 21.25 13.69
CA SER A 80 6.72 21.11 15.16
C SER A 80 7.79 20.22 15.78
N LEU A 81 8.65 19.60 14.98
CA LEU A 81 9.76 18.77 15.46
C LEU A 81 11.03 19.61 15.66
N SER A 82 11.87 19.20 16.61
CA SER A 82 13.26 19.67 16.67
C SER A 82 14.04 19.22 15.44
N ARG A 83 15.13 19.92 15.10
CA ARG A 83 15.97 19.57 13.95
C ARG A 83 16.50 18.13 14.04
N ASP A 84 16.91 17.68 15.23
CA ASP A 84 17.37 16.31 15.43
C ASP A 84 16.27 15.29 15.15
N ALA A 85 15.04 15.55 15.60
CA ALA A 85 13.90 14.67 15.36
C ALA A 85 13.49 14.65 13.87
N GLN A 86 13.65 15.76 13.14
CA GLN A 86 13.50 15.78 11.68
C GLN A 86 14.55 14.90 10.98
N VAL A 87 15.81 14.93 11.43
CA VAL A 87 16.86 14.06 10.89
C VAL A 87 16.56 12.58 11.13
N PHE A 88 16.10 12.20 12.33
CA PHE A 88 15.69 10.82 12.60
C PHE A 88 14.52 10.37 11.71
N ARG A 89 13.53 11.25 11.49
CA ARG A 89 12.42 11.00 10.57
C ARG A 89 12.91 10.77 9.14
N LEU A 90 13.84 11.59 8.65
CA LEU A 90 14.45 11.39 7.33
C LEU A 90 15.26 10.10 7.25
N LEU A 91 16.01 9.75 8.29
CA LEU A 91 16.77 8.49 8.33
C LEU A 91 15.82 7.28 8.27
N PHE A 92 14.71 7.33 9.00
CA PHE A 92 13.69 6.29 8.98
C PHE A 92 13.05 6.15 7.58
N CYS A 93 12.76 7.27 6.91
CA CYS A 93 12.33 7.31 5.52
C CYS A 93 13.37 6.63 4.59
N LEU A 94 14.63 7.05 4.66
CA LEU A 94 15.72 6.51 3.84
C LEU A 94 15.87 4.99 4.02
N VAL A 95 15.93 4.51 5.27
CA VAL A 95 16.06 3.08 5.56
C VAL A 95 14.89 2.29 4.97
N SER A 96 13.67 2.82 5.06
CA SER A 96 12.49 2.18 4.47
C SER A 96 12.56 2.11 2.94
N LEU A 97 12.97 3.19 2.27
CA LEU A 97 13.13 3.26 0.81
C LEU A 97 14.23 2.34 0.29
N VAL A 98 15.39 2.34 0.96
CA VAL A 98 16.53 1.45 0.67
C VAL A 98 16.10 -0.01 0.78
N THR A 99 15.36 -0.35 1.85
CA THR A 99 14.85 -1.71 2.07
C THR A 99 13.84 -2.11 0.97
N ALA A 100 12.91 -1.22 0.63
CA ALA A 100 11.93 -1.46 -0.44
C ALA A 100 12.61 -1.67 -1.81
N ASN A 101 13.57 -0.81 -2.17
CA ASN A 101 14.31 -0.95 -3.44
C ASN A 101 15.13 -2.25 -3.48
N PHE A 102 15.85 -2.56 -2.38
CA PHE A 102 16.62 -3.79 -2.28
C PHE A 102 15.74 -5.03 -2.41
N THR A 103 14.60 -5.08 -1.72
CA THR A 103 13.66 -6.21 -1.80
C THR A 103 13.08 -6.39 -3.20
N VAL A 104 12.70 -5.31 -3.90
CA VAL A 104 12.17 -5.39 -5.27
C VAL A 104 13.20 -6.00 -6.23
N PHE A 105 14.41 -5.46 -6.27
CA PHE A 105 15.43 -5.92 -7.21
C PHE A 105 16.08 -7.26 -6.81
N LYS A 106 16.11 -7.61 -5.52
CA LYS A 106 16.59 -8.92 -5.07
C LYS A 106 15.57 -10.03 -5.34
N LEU A 107 14.30 -9.82 -5.01
CA LEU A 107 13.26 -10.85 -5.12
C LEU A 107 12.77 -11.00 -6.56
N TYR A 108 12.49 -9.88 -7.24
CA TYR A 108 11.90 -9.89 -8.59
C TYR A 108 12.94 -9.70 -9.71
N GLY A 109 14.10 -9.10 -9.42
CA GLY A 109 15.18 -8.99 -10.39
C GLY A 109 15.98 -10.28 -10.61
N SER A 110 15.74 -11.32 -9.79
CA SER A 110 16.41 -12.63 -9.90
C SER A 110 15.52 -13.72 -10.49
N SER A 111 14.21 -13.48 -10.66
CA SER A 111 13.23 -14.52 -10.98
C SER A 111 12.56 -14.28 -12.34
N GLU A 112 13.27 -14.64 -13.41
CA GLU A 112 12.77 -15.25 -14.66
C GLU A 112 13.96 -15.37 -15.63
N ASN A 113 14.31 -16.60 -16.02
CA ASN A 113 15.34 -16.94 -17.01
C ASN A 113 16.73 -16.30 -16.83
N GLN A 114 17.57 -17.02 -16.08
CA GLN A 114 19.00 -16.82 -15.86
C GLN A 114 19.86 -16.75 -17.14
N ALA A 115 19.26 -16.82 -18.33
CA ALA A 115 19.94 -16.80 -19.62
C ALA A 115 20.12 -15.40 -20.24
N ARG A 116 19.44 -14.35 -19.75
CA ARG A 116 19.65 -12.98 -20.26
C ARG A 116 19.23 -11.95 -19.23
N LYS A 117 20.13 -11.58 -18.30
CA LYS A 117 19.92 -10.40 -17.47
C LYS A 117 19.98 -9.17 -18.39
N SER A 118 18.80 -8.75 -18.87
CA SER A 118 18.66 -7.61 -19.77
C SER A 118 19.43 -6.41 -19.20
N GLU A 119 20.32 -5.82 -19.99
CA GLU A 119 21.12 -4.65 -19.59
C GLU A 119 20.20 -3.53 -19.06
N SER A 120 18.99 -3.44 -19.61
CA SER A 120 17.90 -2.59 -19.15
C SER A 120 17.61 -2.74 -17.66
N ILE A 121 17.56 -3.96 -17.10
CA ILE A 121 17.26 -4.20 -15.68
C ILE A 121 18.40 -3.69 -14.77
N ARG A 122 19.66 -3.80 -15.22
CA ARG A 122 20.82 -3.28 -14.49
C ARG A 122 20.80 -1.75 -14.47
N ILE A 123 20.54 -1.13 -15.62
CA ILE A 123 20.40 0.33 -15.74
C ILE A 123 19.26 0.80 -14.84
N LEU A 124 18.13 0.13 -14.90
CA LEU A 124 16.94 0.45 -14.12
C LEU A 124 17.17 0.34 -12.60
N SER A 125 17.93 -0.67 -12.17
CA SER A 125 18.37 -0.77 -10.77
C SER A 125 19.31 0.36 -10.35
N ALA A 126 20.22 0.81 -11.23
CA ALA A 126 21.08 1.96 -10.93
C ALA A 126 20.26 3.26 -10.86
N VAL A 127 19.33 3.46 -11.80
CA VAL A 127 18.46 4.63 -11.83
C VAL A 127 17.53 4.68 -10.62
N SER A 128 17.04 3.54 -10.11
CA SER A 128 16.19 3.55 -8.92
C SER A 128 16.90 4.12 -7.68
N TRP A 129 18.20 3.85 -7.50
CA TRP A 129 18.98 4.47 -6.42
C TRP A 129 19.11 5.99 -6.58
N ILE A 130 19.27 6.47 -7.81
CA ILE A 130 19.30 7.91 -8.10
C ILE A 130 17.94 8.55 -7.78
N LEU A 131 16.82 7.90 -8.14
CA LEU A 131 15.49 8.40 -7.83
C LEU A 131 15.20 8.41 -6.31
N ILE A 132 15.71 7.44 -5.55
CA ILE A 132 15.65 7.49 -4.08
C ILE A 132 16.42 8.69 -3.55
N ALA A 133 17.60 8.99 -4.08
CA ALA A 133 18.34 10.20 -3.71
C ALA A 133 17.56 11.48 -4.03
N VAL A 134 16.84 11.53 -5.17
CA VAL A 134 15.97 12.65 -5.53
C VAL A 134 14.78 12.77 -4.56
N ILE A 135 14.17 11.66 -4.14
CA ILE A 135 13.12 11.66 -3.10
C ILE A 135 13.66 12.25 -1.79
N MET A 136 14.83 11.80 -1.36
CA MET A 136 15.45 12.31 -0.13
C MET A 136 15.81 13.79 -0.24
N LEU A 137 16.31 14.22 -1.40
CA LEU A 137 16.61 15.63 -1.65
C LEU A 137 15.35 16.49 -1.61
N HIS A 138 14.24 16.00 -2.19
CA HIS A 138 12.94 16.65 -2.04
C HIS A 138 12.54 16.76 -0.56
N SER A 139 12.64 15.68 0.21
CA SER A 139 12.31 15.68 1.64
C SER A 139 13.19 16.63 2.46
N VAL A 140 14.47 16.81 2.10
CA VAL A 140 15.34 17.80 2.74
C VAL A 140 14.90 19.23 2.42
N PHE A 141 14.57 19.51 1.16
CA PHE A 141 14.09 20.84 0.76
C PHE A 141 12.76 21.20 1.42
N THR A 142 11.85 20.24 1.60
CA THR A 142 10.56 20.48 2.25
C THR A 142 10.68 20.53 3.78
N SER A 143 11.36 19.57 4.41
CA SER A 143 11.35 19.42 5.87
C SER A 143 12.43 20.25 6.60
N LEU A 144 13.62 20.44 6.02
CA LEU A 144 14.74 21.13 6.70
C LEU A 144 14.99 22.54 6.18
N VAL A 145 14.98 22.72 4.86
CA VAL A 145 15.36 24.00 4.23
C VAL A 145 14.15 24.91 4.01
N ASN A 146 12.96 24.31 3.84
CA ASN A 146 11.72 25.00 3.50
C ASN A 146 11.80 25.80 2.16
N ASP A 147 12.52 25.25 1.17
CA ASP A 147 12.65 25.83 -0.18
C ASP A 147 11.66 25.17 -1.14
N THR A 148 10.53 25.84 -1.35
CA THR A 148 9.41 25.34 -2.18
C THR A 148 9.77 25.24 -3.65
N ASN A 149 10.63 26.10 -4.18
CA ASN A 149 11.00 26.10 -5.59
C ASN A 149 11.86 24.87 -5.92
N ARG A 150 12.87 24.58 -5.09
CA ARG A 150 13.70 23.39 -5.26
C ARG A 150 12.94 22.11 -4.95
N ALA A 151 12.03 22.13 -3.97
CA ALA A 151 11.14 21.01 -3.70
C ALA A 151 10.22 20.69 -4.89
N ASN A 152 9.67 21.72 -5.55
CA ASN A 152 8.84 21.52 -6.74
C ASN A 152 9.64 21.00 -7.93
N LEU A 153 10.84 21.55 -8.16
CA LEU A 153 11.72 21.08 -9.23
C LEU A 153 12.08 19.60 -9.05
N THR A 154 12.49 19.21 -7.84
CA THR A 154 12.83 17.81 -7.52
C THR A 154 11.65 16.87 -7.68
N ALA A 155 10.44 17.29 -7.28
CA ALA A 155 9.22 16.52 -7.47
C ALA A 155 8.85 16.31 -8.95
N GLN A 156 9.00 17.35 -9.79
CA GLN A 156 8.75 17.26 -11.23
C GLN A 156 9.74 16.35 -11.94
N ILE A 157 11.03 16.47 -11.61
CA ILE A 157 12.09 15.60 -12.13
C ILE A 157 11.79 14.14 -11.78
N LEU A 158 11.41 13.87 -10.53
CA LEU A 158 11.06 12.52 -10.10
C LEU A 158 9.84 11.99 -10.86
N LEU A 159 8.79 12.80 -11.01
CA LEU A 159 7.58 12.39 -11.73
C LEU A 159 7.90 11.97 -13.17
N ILE A 160 8.66 12.79 -13.91
CA ILE A 160 9.02 12.51 -15.30
C ILE A 160 9.90 11.24 -15.38
N ALA A 161 10.93 11.17 -14.55
CA ALA A 161 11.87 10.05 -14.58
C ALA A 161 11.20 8.72 -14.15
N SER A 162 10.29 8.76 -13.17
CA SER A 162 9.55 7.58 -12.72
C SER A 162 8.63 7.02 -13.80
N VAL A 163 7.91 7.89 -14.53
CA VAL A 163 7.07 7.48 -15.66
C VAL A 163 7.91 6.89 -16.79
N ALA A 164 9.03 7.53 -17.15
CA ALA A 164 9.93 7.01 -18.18
C ALA A 164 10.47 5.62 -17.83
N CYS A 165 10.95 5.44 -16.59
CA CYS A 165 11.43 4.14 -16.10
C CYS A 165 10.31 3.10 -16.02
N GLY A 166 9.10 3.50 -15.65
CA GLY A 166 7.92 2.63 -15.65
C GLY A 166 7.58 2.10 -17.05
N ILE A 167 7.64 2.96 -18.09
CA ILE A 167 7.41 2.56 -19.48
C ILE A 167 8.49 1.58 -19.96
N VAL A 168 9.76 1.83 -19.63
CA VAL A 168 10.87 0.90 -19.95
C VAL A 168 10.65 -0.45 -19.26
N SER A 169 10.33 -0.43 -17.97
CA SER A 169 10.03 -1.64 -17.17
C SER A 169 8.86 -2.44 -17.76
N TRP A 170 7.82 -1.74 -18.20
CA TRP A 170 6.65 -2.33 -18.84
C TRP A 170 7.00 -3.03 -20.15
N ARG A 171 7.88 -2.44 -20.96
CA ARG A 171 8.38 -3.04 -22.21
C ARG A 171 9.18 -4.32 -21.96
N GLU A 172 9.97 -4.33 -20.89
CA GLU A 172 10.72 -5.51 -20.43
C GLU A 172 9.82 -6.58 -19.77
N LYS A 173 8.49 -6.39 -19.75
CA LYS A 173 7.48 -7.27 -19.13
C LYS A 173 7.65 -7.51 -17.63
N ASN A 174 8.48 -6.71 -16.95
CA ASN A 174 8.70 -6.80 -15.51
C ASN A 174 7.71 -5.93 -14.73
N LEU A 175 6.55 -6.52 -14.40
CA LEU A 175 5.44 -5.79 -13.75
C LEU A 175 5.77 -5.29 -12.34
N SER A 176 6.50 -6.08 -11.54
CA SER A 176 6.89 -5.68 -10.17
C SER A 176 7.81 -4.46 -10.16
N ILE A 177 8.77 -4.43 -11.09
CA ILE A 177 9.69 -3.30 -11.23
C ILE A 177 8.94 -2.08 -11.78
N CYS A 178 8.04 -2.27 -12.76
CA CYS A 178 7.17 -1.19 -13.23
C CYS A 178 6.33 -0.58 -12.09
N ALA A 179 5.72 -1.42 -11.25
CA ALA A 179 4.96 -0.98 -10.09
C ALA A 179 5.84 -0.20 -9.09
N HIS A 180 7.10 -0.60 -8.90
CA HIS A 180 8.03 0.12 -8.04
C HIS A 180 8.30 1.55 -8.51
N PHE A 181 8.49 1.78 -9.82
CA PHE A 181 8.64 3.14 -10.35
C PHE A 181 7.35 3.95 -10.26
N LEU A 182 6.19 3.34 -10.50
CA LEU A 182 4.89 4.01 -10.34
C LEU A 182 4.57 4.38 -8.88
N LEU A 183 5.17 3.68 -7.91
CA LEU A 183 5.05 4.01 -6.48
C LEU A 183 5.93 5.21 -6.06
N MET A 184 6.96 5.59 -6.82
CA MET A 184 7.89 6.66 -6.43
C MET A 184 7.21 8.03 -6.24
N PRO A 185 6.32 8.50 -7.14
CA PRO A 185 5.54 9.71 -6.91
C PRO A 185 4.59 9.60 -5.70
N ILE A 186 4.15 8.39 -5.36
CA ILE A 186 3.26 8.16 -4.21
C ILE A 186 4.05 8.35 -2.90
N TYR A 187 5.33 7.99 -2.84
CA TYR A 187 6.17 8.30 -1.66
C TYR A 187 6.29 9.80 -1.44
N LEU A 188 6.46 10.60 -2.51
CA LEU A 188 6.43 12.07 -2.38
C LEU A 188 5.08 12.57 -1.88
N LEU A 189 3.99 12.01 -2.41
CA LEU A 189 2.63 12.41 -2.07
C LEU A 189 2.33 12.24 -0.57
N PHE A 190 2.80 11.14 0.03
CA PHE A 190 2.67 10.86 1.46
C PHE A 190 3.68 11.61 2.34
N GLY A 191 4.77 12.08 1.74
CA GLY A 191 5.85 12.75 2.45
C GLY A 191 6.77 11.80 3.22
N ASP A 192 7.83 12.38 3.78
CA ASP A 192 8.89 11.70 4.51
C ASP A 192 8.42 10.97 5.77
N GLY A 193 7.44 11.51 6.49
CA GLY A 193 6.91 10.91 7.72
C GLY A 193 6.11 9.63 7.50
N LEU A 194 5.31 9.59 6.43
CA LEU A 194 4.38 8.49 6.15
C LEU A 194 4.88 7.51 5.08
N THR A 195 5.98 7.80 4.39
CA THR A 195 6.60 6.86 3.43
C THR A 195 6.87 5.47 4.04
N PRO A 196 7.41 5.35 5.27
CA PRO A 196 7.55 4.04 5.93
C PRO A 196 6.21 3.32 6.14
N ALA A 197 5.13 4.06 6.42
CA ALA A 197 3.79 3.49 6.56
C ALA A 197 3.27 2.90 5.24
N VAL A 198 3.50 3.61 4.13
CA VAL A 198 3.16 3.13 2.78
C VAL A 198 3.90 1.83 2.47
N ILE A 199 5.22 1.80 2.68
CA ILE A 199 6.06 0.62 2.39
C ILE A 199 5.64 -0.58 3.25
N THR A 200 5.46 -0.37 4.55
CA THR A 200 5.02 -1.43 5.47
C THR A 200 3.61 -1.92 5.16
N PHE A 201 2.69 -1.05 4.72
CA PHE A 201 1.34 -1.46 4.29
C PHE A 201 1.34 -2.30 3.01
N ILE A 202 2.16 -1.93 2.02
CA ILE A 202 2.33 -2.73 0.79
C ILE A 202 2.93 -4.09 1.13
N ALA A 203 3.99 -4.11 1.96
CA ALA A 203 4.60 -5.36 2.44
C ALA A 203 3.58 -6.23 3.16
N LEU A 204 2.80 -5.67 4.09
CA LEU A 204 1.72 -6.36 4.80
C LEU A 204 0.69 -6.96 3.82
N SER A 205 0.28 -6.20 2.80
CA SER A 205 -0.66 -6.66 1.77
C SER A 205 -0.12 -7.85 0.99
N VAL A 206 1.16 -7.81 0.59
CA VAL A 206 1.84 -8.91 -0.12
C VAL A 206 1.96 -10.15 0.78
N MET A 207 2.37 -9.97 2.03
CA MET A 207 2.51 -11.05 3.00
C MET A 207 1.18 -11.73 3.29
N ILE A 208 0.10 -10.93 3.45
CA ILE A 208 -1.26 -11.45 3.61
C ILE A 208 -1.69 -12.27 2.38
N CYS A 209 -1.47 -11.77 1.15
CA CYS A 209 -1.84 -12.49 -0.06
C CYS A 209 -1.12 -13.84 -0.21
N ASN A 210 0.12 -13.93 0.28
CA ASN A 210 0.90 -15.18 0.25
C ASN A 210 0.54 -16.13 1.41
N PHE A 211 0.17 -15.58 2.57
CA PHE A 211 -0.07 -16.34 3.78
C PHE A 211 -1.51 -16.86 3.91
N VAL A 212 -2.50 -16.05 3.51
CA VAL A 212 -3.92 -16.32 3.71
C VAL A 212 -4.46 -17.21 2.58
N PRO A 213 -5.23 -18.27 2.88
CA PRO A 213 -5.82 -19.10 1.83
C PRO A 213 -6.81 -18.31 0.97
N LYS A 214 -6.91 -18.68 -0.31
CA LYS A 214 -7.66 -17.91 -1.33
C LYS A 214 -9.12 -17.65 -0.97
N ASN A 215 -9.77 -18.55 -0.22
CA ASN A 215 -11.17 -18.46 0.16
C ASN A 215 -11.43 -17.41 1.25
N SER A 216 -10.50 -17.20 2.18
CA SER A 216 -10.63 -16.21 3.25
C SER A 216 -9.96 -14.87 2.93
N LEU A 217 -9.21 -14.81 1.83
CA LEU A 217 -8.51 -13.60 1.38
C LEU A 217 -9.43 -12.38 1.24
N PRO A 218 -10.62 -12.45 0.61
CA PRO A 218 -11.53 -11.30 0.50
C PRO A 218 -11.90 -10.71 1.86
N SER A 219 -12.19 -11.56 2.84
CA SER A 219 -12.53 -11.16 4.21
C SER A 219 -11.37 -10.48 4.92
N VAL A 220 -10.15 -11.02 4.78
CA VAL A 220 -8.95 -10.40 5.36
C VAL A 220 -8.66 -9.06 4.69
N ILE A 221 -8.78 -8.96 3.37
CA ILE A 221 -8.54 -7.70 2.64
C ILE A 221 -9.60 -6.63 2.97
N ALA A 222 -10.87 -7.01 3.10
CA ALA A 222 -11.93 -6.09 3.50
C ALA A 222 -11.69 -5.46 4.89
N LEU A 223 -10.95 -6.14 5.78
CA LEU A 223 -10.49 -5.61 7.07
C LEU A 223 -9.15 -4.87 6.96
N LEU A 224 -8.30 -5.28 6.04
CA LEU A 224 -7.01 -4.65 5.78
C LEU A 224 -7.16 -3.23 5.22
N ILE A 225 -8.17 -2.97 4.38
CA ILE A 225 -8.41 -1.64 3.79
C ILE A 225 -8.66 -0.55 4.85
N PRO A 226 -9.62 -0.70 5.80
CA PRO A 226 -9.77 0.26 6.88
C PRO A 226 -8.58 0.31 7.81
N PHE A 227 -7.93 -0.83 8.10
CA PHE A 227 -6.68 -0.82 8.86
C PHE A 227 -5.65 0.09 8.17
N GLY A 228 -5.49 -0.07 6.85
CA GLY A 228 -4.60 0.74 6.03
C GLY A 228 -4.95 2.23 6.04
N PHE A 229 -6.23 2.59 6.07
CA PHE A 229 -6.64 4.00 6.20
C PHE A 229 -6.02 4.63 7.46
N TYR A 230 -6.14 3.98 8.62
CA TYR A 230 -5.54 4.47 9.86
C TYR A 230 -4.01 4.34 9.89
N HIS A 231 -3.47 3.21 9.40
CA HIS A 231 -2.02 2.96 9.35
C HIS A 231 -1.29 3.98 8.47
N LEU A 232 -1.95 4.51 7.46
CA LEU A 232 -1.44 5.55 6.56
C LEU A 232 -1.60 6.98 7.13
N GLY A 233 -1.96 7.13 8.41
CA GLY A 233 -2.03 8.42 9.09
C GLY A 233 -3.33 9.19 8.86
N HIS A 234 -4.39 8.55 8.36
CA HIS A 234 -5.68 9.19 8.16
C HIS A 234 -6.60 9.04 9.37
N SER A 235 -7.48 10.02 9.52
CA SER A 235 -8.56 10.00 10.51
C SER A 235 -9.88 10.33 9.80
N PRO A 236 -11.02 9.79 10.25
CA PRO A 236 -12.30 10.06 9.61
C PRO A 236 -12.85 11.42 10.05
N VAL A 237 -12.11 12.50 9.84
CA VAL A 237 -12.51 13.88 10.17
C VAL A 237 -12.14 14.79 9.00
N ILE A 238 -13.03 15.71 8.61
CA ILE A 238 -12.85 16.57 7.43
C ILE A 238 -11.60 17.45 7.55
N SER A 239 -11.30 17.95 8.76
CA SER A 239 -10.09 18.74 9.03
C SER A 239 -8.79 17.95 8.84
N SER A 240 -8.85 16.63 8.84
CA SER A 240 -7.67 15.77 8.74
C SER A 240 -7.27 15.43 7.29
N ILE A 241 -8.06 15.87 6.30
CA ILE A 241 -7.77 15.67 4.86
C ILE A 241 -6.39 16.28 4.52
N PRO A 242 -5.51 15.54 3.82
CA PRO A 242 -4.16 16.00 3.51
C PRO A 242 -4.16 16.98 2.32
N TRP A 243 -4.69 18.18 2.51
CA TRP A 243 -4.76 19.19 1.44
C TRP A 243 -3.39 19.58 0.86
N HIS A 244 -2.32 19.46 1.65
CA HIS A 244 -0.95 19.68 1.17
C HIS A 244 -0.53 18.72 0.05
N ALA A 245 -1.09 17.51 0.02
CA ALA A 245 -0.82 16.53 -1.02
C ALA A 245 -1.20 17.06 -2.42
N ALA A 246 -2.18 17.98 -2.48
CA ALA A 246 -2.66 18.58 -3.71
C ALA A 246 -1.62 19.44 -4.44
N PHE A 247 -0.53 19.82 -3.77
CA PHE A 247 0.45 20.79 -4.26
C PHE A 247 1.86 20.20 -4.47
N VAL A 248 2.03 18.89 -4.28
CA VAL A 248 3.35 18.24 -4.45
C VAL A 248 3.77 18.31 -5.92
N GLY A 249 4.79 19.13 -6.22
CA GLY A 249 5.31 19.30 -7.59
C GLY A 249 4.47 20.18 -8.51
N ILE A 250 3.43 20.85 -7.99
CA ILE A 250 2.57 21.75 -8.75
C ILE A 250 2.87 23.19 -8.33
N PRO A 251 3.37 24.07 -9.22
CA PRO A 251 3.54 25.47 -8.90
C PRO A 251 2.16 26.10 -8.62
N GLY A 252 2.09 27.00 -7.64
CA GLY A 252 0.83 27.65 -7.25
C GLY A 252 0.12 28.28 -8.45
N GLY A 253 -1.18 28.01 -8.60
CA GLY A 253 -1.99 28.59 -9.69
C GLY A 253 -2.39 27.65 -10.83
N ALA A 254 -2.39 26.33 -10.64
CA ALA A 254 -2.91 25.41 -11.66
C ALA A 254 -4.35 25.79 -12.06
N ALA A 255 -4.54 26.19 -13.33
CA ALA A 255 -5.85 26.55 -13.88
C ALA A 255 -6.85 25.38 -13.79
N LEU A 256 -6.37 24.14 -13.87
CA LEU A 256 -7.15 22.93 -13.74
C LEU A 256 -7.03 22.33 -12.33
N ARG A 257 -8.10 22.42 -11.55
CA ARG A 257 -8.19 21.88 -10.17
C ARG A 257 -8.30 20.35 -10.11
N ILE A 258 -8.36 19.67 -11.25
CA ILE A 258 -8.56 18.22 -11.36
C ILE A 258 -7.34 17.46 -10.83
N LEU A 259 -6.12 17.86 -11.23
CA LEU A 259 -4.90 17.16 -10.83
C LEU A 259 -4.65 17.23 -9.31
N PRO A 260 -4.75 18.40 -8.65
CA PRO A 260 -4.72 18.49 -7.18
C PRO A 260 -5.77 17.61 -6.49
N ALA A 261 -7.00 17.55 -7.03
CA ALA A 261 -8.05 16.71 -6.48
C ALA A 261 -7.73 15.22 -6.60
N ILE A 262 -7.17 14.77 -7.72
CA ILE A 262 -6.70 13.38 -7.91
C ILE A 262 -5.62 13.04 -6.89
N PHE A 263 -4.66 13.94 -6.64
CA PHE A 263 -3.60 13.72 -5.65
C PHE A 263 -4.16 13.48 -4.25
N VAL A 264 -5.08 14.33 -3.79
CA VAL A 264 -5.75 14.14 -2.49
C VAL A 264 -6.53 12.83 -2.45
N LEU A 265 -7.27 12.50 -3.52
CA LEU A 265 -8.04 11.26 -3.59
C LEU A 265 -7.17 10.01 -3.57
N VAL A 266 -6.06 9.99 -4.32
CA VAL A 266 -5.09 8.88 -4.32
C VAL A 266 -4.46 8.73 -2.95
N HIS A 267 -4.06 9.83 -2.31
CA HIS A 267 -3.48 9.79 -0.97
C HIS A 267 -4.46 9.22 0.07
N LEU A 268 -5.72 9.66 0.03
CA LEU A 268 -6.75 9.22 0.97
C LEU A 268 -7.13 7.74 0.76
N ASN A 269 -7.21 7.30 -0.49
CA ASN A 269 -7.72 5.99 -0.86
C ASN A 269 -6.63 4.96 -1.16
N PHE A 270 -5.36 5.27 -0.88
CA PHE A 270 -4.26 4.37 -1.21
C PHE A 270 -4.42 2.96 -0.61
N SER A 271 -5.00 2.85 0.59
CA SER A 271 -5.27 1.55 1.23
C SER A 271 -6.33 0.70 0.52
N ALA A 272 -7.25 1.32 -0.21
CA ALA A 272 -8.23 0.63 -1.05
C ALA A 272 -7.65 0.26 -2.42
N ILE A 273 -6.79 1.11 -2.96
CA ILE A 273 -6.21 0.96 -4.30
C ILE A 273 -5.12 -0.12 -4.33
N SER A 274 -4.18 -0.09 -3.37
CA SER A 274 -2.98 -0.93 -3.44
C SER A 274 -3.24 -2.44 -3.32
N PRO A 275 -4.19 -2.96 -2.51
CA PRO A 275 -4.44 -4.39 -2.43
C PRO A 275 -4.98 -5.01 -3.72
N ILE A 276 -5.63 -4.23 -4.59
CA ILE A 276 -6.15 -4.73 -5.89
C ILE A 276 -5.00 -5.22 -6.76
N PHE A 277 -3.90 -4.45 -6.82
CA PHE A 277 -2.70 -4.84 -7.57
C PHE A 277 -2.03 -6.07 -6.97
N VAL A 278 -2.00 -6.18 -5.64
CA VAL A 278 -1.39 -7.32 -4.94
C VAL A 278 -2.21 -8.60 -5.11
N ILE A 279 -3.53 -8.53 -4.90
CA ILE A 279 -4.45 -9.64 -5.15
C ILE A 279 -4.27 -10.13 -6.59
N SER A 280 -4.21 -9.20 -7.54
CA SER A 280 -4.15 -9.53 -8.96
C SER A 280 -2.83 -10.11 -9.43
N ASN A 281 -1.71 -9.78 -8.76
CA ASN A 281 -0.40 -10.36 -9.05
C ASN A 281 -0.22 -11.76 -8.46
N SER A 282 -0.90 -12.10 -7.37
CA SER A 282 -0.82 -13.44 -6.73
C SER A 282 -1.63 -14.52 -7.48
N LEU A 283 -1.96 -14.27 -8.74
CA LEU A 283 -3.17 -14.77 -9.37
C LEU A 283 -2.86 -15.44 -10.71
N ASP A 284 -2.15 -16.57 -10.62
CA ASP A 284 -1.90 -17.55 -11.69
C ASP A 284 -3.16 -18.37 -12.07
N SER A 285 -4.34 -17.95 -11.61
CA SER A 285 -5.62 -18.62 -11.89
C SER A 285 -6.49 -17.75 -12.79
N SER A 286 -7.26 -18.39 -13.68
CA SER A 286 -8.22 -17.82 -14.64
C SER A 286 -8.77 -16.42 -14.28
N SER A 287 -8.84 -15.54 -15.29
CA SER A 287 -9.33 -14.16 -15.16
C SER A 287 -10.67 -14.07 -14.41
N GLN A 288 -11.56 -15.05 -14.62
CA GLN A 288 -12.84 -15.18 -13.93
C GLN A 288 -12.75 -15.33 -12.40
N GLN A 289 -11.79 -16.10 -11.87
CA GLN A 289 -11.61 -16.29 -10.42
C GLN A 289 -11.05 -15.04 -9.74
N SER A 290 -10.34 -14.18 -10.48
CA SER A 290 -9.85 -12.90 -9.96
C SER A 290 -10.97 -11.88 -9.79
N SER A 291 -11.88 -11.79 -10.76
CA SER A 291 -13.03 -10.90 -10.69
C SER A 291 -13.98 -11.28 -9.55
N LEU A 292 -14.20 -12.59 -9.32
CA LEU A 292 -15.05 -13.06 -8.22
C LEU A 292 -14.54 -12.59 -6.86
N ARG A 293 -13.23 -12.74 -6.59
CA ARG A 293 -12.64 -12.30 -5.32
C ARG A 293 -12.71 -10.79 -5.10
N LEU A 294 -12.53 -10.00 -6.16
CA LEU A 294 -12.69 -8.54 -6.09
C LEU A 294 -14.15 -8.17 -5.78
N THR A 295 -15.12 -8.87 -6.39
CA THR A 295 -16.54 -8.68 -6.12
C THR A 295 -16.91 -9.07 -4.69
N GLU A 296 -16.42 -10.20 -4.18
CA GLU A 296 -16.61 -10.62 -2.78
C GLU A 296 -16.07 -9.57 -1.80
N THR A 297 -14.86 -9.04 -2.06
CA THR A 297 -14.26 -7.97 -1.27
C THR A 297 -15.12 -6.70 -1.31
N LEU A 298 -15.63 -6.32 -2.49
CA LEU A 298 -16.50 -5.16 -2.67
C LEU A 298 -17.83 -5.31 -1.90
N ILE A 299 -18.44 -6.50 -1.90
CA ILE A 299 -19.66 -6.78 -1.15
C ILE A 299 -19.41 -6.58 0.35
N LEU A 300 -18.31 -7.13 0.87
CA LEU A 300 -17.93 -6.96 2.28
C LEU A 300 -17.68 -5.49 2.65
N MET A 301 -17.02 -4.73 1.77
CA MET A 301 -16.80 -3.29 1.94
C MET A 301 -18.13 -2.52 1.96
N THR A 302 -19.07 -2.90 1.10
CA THR A 302 -20.41 -2.29 1.03
C THR A 302 -21.22 -2.59 2.29
N ILE A 303 -21.22 -3.83 2.76
CA ILE A 303 -21.87 -4.23 4.03
C ILE A 303 -21.33 -3.40 5.20
N ARG A 304 -20.01 -3.18 5.24
CA ARG A 304 -19.39 -2.35 6.27
C ARG A 304 -19.83 -0.88 6.18
N ALA A 305 -19.94 -0.34 4.96
CA ALA A 305 -20.45 1.01 4.74
C ALA A 305 -21.93 1.15 5.17
N THR A 306 -22.78 0.13 4.92
CA THR A 306 -24.18 0.13 5.37
C THR A 306 -24.29 0.05 6.89
N PHE A 307 -23.46 -0.76 7.56
CA PHE A 307 -23.39 -0.75 9.03
C PHE A 307 -22.93 0.60 9.59
N SER A 308 -21.99 1.29 8.92
CA SER A 308 -21.59 2.65 9.31
C SER A 308 -22.72 3.67 9.11
N CYS A 309 -23.51 3.53 8.04
CA CYS A 309 -24.70 4.34 7.79
C CYS A 309 -25.76 4.13 8.88
N LEU A 310 -26.05 2.86 9.20
CA LEU A 310 -27.00 2.48 10.25
C LEU A 310 -26.55 3.04 11.60
N ALA A 311 -25.26 2.93 11.94
CA ALA A 311 -24.72 3.51 13.17
C ALA A 311 -24.91 5.04 13.21
N ALA A 312 -24.64 5.76 12.11
CA ALA A 312 -24.89 7.20 12.04
C ALA A 312 -26.38 7.56 12.18
N SER A 313 -27.26 6.76 11.58
CA SER A 313 -28.72 6.94 11.66
C SER A 313 -29.26 6.73 13.08
N ILE A 314 -28.82 5.67 13.77
CA ILE A 314 -29.20 5.38 15.16
C ILE A 314 -28.74 6.52 16.09
N HIS A 315 -27.51 6.99 15.90
CA HIS A 315 -26.93 8.04 16.74
C HIS A 315 -27.27 9.47 16.25
N ARG A 316 -28.27 9.66 15.38
CA ARG A 316 -28.63 10.97 14.81
C ARG A 316 -29.00 12.05 15.81
N ARG A 317 -29.48 11.65 17.00
CA ARG A 317 -29.83 12.56 18.10
C ARG A 317 -28.65 12.87 19.03
N HIS A 318 -27.52 12.19 18.85
CA HIS A 318 -26.33 12.38 19.65
C HIS A 318 -25.51 13.55 19.10
N LEU A 319 -24.98 14.41 19.99
CA LEU A 319 -24.18 15.58 19.59
C LEU A 319 -22.97 15.21 18.73
N MET A 320 -22.43 14.00 18.90
CA MET A 320 -21.28 13.50 18.13
C MET A 320 -21.64 13.00 16.72
N VAL A 321 -22.89 13.07 16.25
CA VAL A 321 -23.27 12.58 14.91
C VAL A 321 -22.46 13.26 13.80
N TRP A 322 -22.40 14.59 13.83
CA TRP A 322 -21.73 15.39 12.79
C TRP A 322 -20.22 15.40 12.94
N LYS A 323 -19.72 15.15 14.15
CA LYS A 323 -18.27 15.18 14.43
C LYS A 323 -17.59 13.82 14.21
N ILE A 324 -18.29 12.71 14.47
CA ILE A 324 -17.68 11.37 14.46
C ILE A 324 -18.39 10.45 13.46
N PHE A 325 -19.71 10.28 13.59
CA PHE A 325 -20.42 9.21 12.88
C PHE A 325 -20.60 9.51 11.39
N ALA A 326 -21.04 10.72 11.04
CA ALA A 326 -21.24 11.13 9.65
C ALA A 326 -19.91 11.21 8.87
N PRO A 327 -18.84 11.84 9.38
CA PRO A 327 -17.53 11.78 8.74
C PRO A 327 -17.05 10.34 8.52
N LYS A 328 -17.15 9.46 9.53
CA LYS A 328 -16.78 8.05 9.38
C LYS A 328 -17.54 7.37 8.26
N PHE A 329 -18.87 7.55 8.19
CA PHE A 329 -19.66 7.02 7.07
C PHE A 329 -19.19 7.55 5.72
N ILE A 330 -18.94 8.86 5.59
CA ILE A 330 -18.44 9.48 4.35
C ILE A 330 -17.13 8.85 3.90
N PHE A 331 -16.14 8.72 4.79
CA PHE A 331 -14.85 8.12 4.45
C PHE A 331 -15.00 6.64 4.07
N GLU A 332 -15.90 5.89 4.71
CA GLU A 332 -16.17 4.50 4.33
C GLU A 332 -16.81 4.37 2.95
N CYS A 333 -17.71 5.28 2.59
CA CYS A 333 -18.26 5.37 1.24
C CYS A 333 -17.19 5.72 0.21
N ILE A 334 -16.35 6.72 0.49
CA ILE A 334 -15.27 7.13 -0.42
C ILE A 334 -14.29 5.98 -0.68
N LEU A 335 -13.87 5.25 0.37
CA LEU A 335 -13.01 4.06 0.23
C LEU A 335 -13.67 2.97 -0.61
N THR A 336 -14.96 2.72 -0.40
CA THR A 336 -15.72 1.70 -1.16
C THR A 336 -15.88 2.09 -2.63
N ILE A 337 -16.17 3.37 -2.91
CA ILE A 337 -16.27 3.90 -4.28
C ILE A 337 -14.92 3.84 -4.98
N ALA A 338 -13.84 4.24 -4.30
CA ALA A 338 -12.49 4.16 -4.86
C ALA A 338 -12.09 2.72 -5.19
N PHE A 339 -12.39 1.76 -4.30
CA PHE A 339 -12.18 0.34 -4.55
C PHE A 339 -12.98 -0.15 -5.77
N PHE A 340 -14.26 0.22 -5.85
CA PHE A 340 -15.13 -0.13 -6.98
C PHE A 340 -14.56 0.38 -8.31
N LEU A 341 -14.23 1.68 -8.39
CA LEU A 341 -13.72 2.28 -9.62
C LEU A 341 -12.40 1.63 -10.05
N THR A 342 -11.47 1.45 -9.11
CA THR A 342 -10.15 0.86 -9.42
C THR A 342 -10.23 -0.62 -9.77
N ALA A 343 -11.09 -1.40 -9.11
CA ALA A 343 -11.31 -2.80 -9.45
C ALA A 343 -11.90 -2.97 -10.86
N ASN A 344 -12.85 -2.11 -11.25
CA ASN A 344 -13.43 -2.11 -12.59
C ASN A 344 -12.41 -1.70 -13.66
N LEU A 345 -11.69 -0.60 -13.44
CA LEU A 345 -10.62 -0.16 -14.36
C LEU A 345 -9.58 -1.27 -14.57
N PHE A 346 -9.19 -1.94 -13.49
CA PHE A 346 -8.24 -3.04 -13.55
C PHE A 346 -8.80 -4.26 -14.32
N SER A 347 -10.07 -4.62 -14.10
CA SER A 347 -10.75 -5.69 -14.84
C SER A 347 -10.84 -5.40 -16.34
N ILE A 348 -11.20 -4.17 -16.71
CA ILE A 348 -11.23 -3.70 -18.10
C ILE A 348 -9.84 -3.80 -18.72
N PHE A 349 -8.82 -3.32 -18.00
CA PHE A 349 -7.43 -3.37 -18.45
C PHE A 349 -6.96 -4.80 -18.72
N ARG A 350 -7.30 -5.75 -17.84
CA ARG A 350 -6.98 -7.18 -18.04
C ARG A 350 -7.65 -7.75 -19.28
N LYS A 351 -8.96 -7.50 -19.46
CA LYS A 351 -9.70 -7.96 -20.65
C LYS A 351 -9.11 -7.40 -21.94
N LEU A 352 -8.75 -6.12 -21.96
CA LEU A 352 -8.10 -5.49 -23.12
C LEU A 352 -6.73 -6.13 -23.43
N LYS A 353 -5.96 -6.48 -22.39
CA LYS A 353 -4.68 -7.17 -22.54
C LYS A 353 -4.86 -8.59 -23.09
N GLU A 354 -5.83 -9.35 -22.58
CA GLU A 354 -6.16 -10.70 -23.03
C GLU A 354 -6.58 -10.69 -24.51
N TRP A 355 -7.49 -9.80 -24.88
CA TRP A 355 -7.95 -9.61 -26.26
C TRP A 355 -6.82 -9.21 -27.23
N ASN A 356 -5.94 -8.29 -26.84
CA ASN A 356 -4.78 -7.90 -27.65
C ASN A 356 -3.74 -9.03 -27.82
N ASN A 357 -3.70 -9.98 -26.89
CA ASN A 357 -2.82 -11.14 -26.99
C ASN A 357 -3.44 -12.21 -27.90
N GLU A 358 -4.75 -12.43 -27.83
CA GLU A 358 -5.49 -13.31 -28.74
C GLU A 358 -5.35 -12.86 -30.20
N ARG A 359 -5.65 -11.60 -30.49
CA ARG A 359 -5.47 -11.02 -31.84
C ARG A 359 -4.03 -11.12 -32.35
N ARG A 360 -3.02 -11.08 -31.46
CA ARG A 360 -1.62 -11.27 -31.86
C ARG A 360 -1.32 -12.72 -32.20
N ARG A 361 -1.92 -13.69 -31.53
CA ARG A 361 -1.78 -15.12 -31.85
C ARG A 361 -2.42 -15.44 -33.21
N GLU A 362 -3.60 -14.90 -33.48
CA GLU A 362 -4.30 -15.05 -34.77
C GLU A 362 -3.53 -14.48 -35.96
N LYS A 363 -2.68 -13.46 -35.77
CA LYS A 363 -1.85 -12.88 -36.83
C LYS A 363 -0.55 -13.66 -37.10
N ILE A 364 -0.17 -14.57 -36.23
CA ILE A 364 1.07 -15.36 -36.32
C ILE A 364 0.79 -16.76 -36.89
N GLN A 365 -0.44 -17.24 -36.77
CA GLN A 365 -0.98 -18.39 -37.50
C GLN A 365 -1.40 -17.96 -38.90
#